data_AF-A0A1M5RDL3-F1
#
_entry.id   AF-A0A1M5RDL3-F1
#
_cell.length_a   1.000
_cell.length_b   1.000
_cell.length_c   1.000
_cell.angle_alpha   90.00
_cell.angle_beta   90.00
_cell.angle_gamma   90.00
#
_symmetry.space_group_name_H-M   'P 1'
#
loop_
_entity.id
_entity.type
_entity.pdbx_description
1 polymer ?
#
loop_
_entity_poly.entity_id
_entity_poly.type
_entity_poly.pdbx_seq_one_letter_code
_entity_poly.pdbx_strand_id
1 'polypeptide(L)'
;MALDPQAAHAATRAVPGIPHDADGPVFREPWEAQAFAMALALHGRGLFSWNEWAQALADEIKRAQAVGDPDSGETYYRHWLATLEKLVAAKGVASSETLHRYRDAWDHAADRTPHGSPIVLQPADFAG
;
A
#
# COMPACT_ATOMS: atom_id res chain seq x y z
N MET A 1 -9.55 -9.72 -12.11
CA MET A 1 -8.18 -9.58 -12.66
C MET A 1 -7.30 -10.50 -11.82
N ALA A 2 -6.95 -11.68 -12.33
CA ALA A 2 -6.05 -12.58 -11.62
C ALA A 2 -4.65 -11.98 -11.67
N LEU A 3 -3.96 -11.93 -10.53
CA LEU A 3 -2.56 -11.53 -10.47
C LEU A 3 -1.75 -12.55 -11.28
N ASP A 4 -0.91 -12.07 -12.19
CA ASP A 4 0.04 -12.91 -12.90
C ASP A 4 1.05 -13.51 -11.89
N PRO A 5 1.10 -14.84 -11.71
CA PRO A 5 2.03 -15.49 -10.80
C PRO A 5 3.50 -15.17 -11.13
N GLN A 6 3.84 -14.92 -12.40
CA GLN A 6 5.19 -14.54 -12.78
C GLN A 6 5.53 -13.12 -12.33
N ALA A 7 4.60 -12.17 -12.47
CA ALA A 7 4.77 -10.81 -11.97
C ALA A 7 4.96 -10.77 -10.45
N ALA A 8 4.21 -11.58 -9.70
CA ALA A 8 4.36 -11.70 -8.24
C ALA A 8 5.77 -12.20 -7.86
N HIS A 9 6.24 -13.30 -8.46
CA HIS A 9 7.59 -13.83 -8.21
C HIS A 9 8.71 -12.89 -8.67
N ALA A 10 8.52 -12.14 -9.75
CA ALA A 10 9.49 -11.15 -10.21
C ALA A 10 9.59 -9.99 -9.21
N ALA A 11 8.46 -9.52 -8.68
CA ALA A 11 8.44 -8.46 -7.67
C ALA A 11 9.02 -8.91 -6.33
N THR A 12 8.71 -10.13 -5.86
CA THR A 12 9.32 -10.68 -4.64
C THR A 12 10.84 -10.76 -4.75
N ARG A 13 11.39 -11.05 -5.94
CA ARG A 13 12.85 -11.03 -6.19
C ARG A 13 13.43 -9.63 -6.35
N ALA A 14 12.66 -8.70 -6.93
CA ALA A 14 13.12 -7.34 -7.22
C ALA A 14 13.02 -6.40 -6.01
N VAL A 15 12.13 -6.69 -5.05
CA VAL A 15 11.91 -5.87 -3.87
C VAL A 15 12.52 -6.58 -2.65
N PRO A 16 13.62 -6.06 -2.09
CA PRO A 16 14.24 -6.65 -0.91
C PRO A 16 13.30 -6.59 0.30
N GLY A 17 13.22 -7.71 1.04
CA GLY A 17 12.55 -7.77 2.34
C GLY A 17 11.06 -8.11 2.31
N ILE A 18 10.46 -8.40 1.15
CA ILE A 18 9.08 -8.93 1.10
C ILE A 18 9.06 -10.30 1.78
N PRO A 19 8.24 -10.51 2.84
CA PRO A 19 8.06 -11.82 3.43
C PRO A 19 7.53 -12.80 2.39
N HIS A 20 8.20 -13.93 2.20
CA HIS A 20 7.81 -14.95 1.22
C HIS A 20 8.15 -16.35 1.71
N ASP A 21 7.40 -17.33 1.21
CA ASP A 21 7.69 -18.76 1.34
C ASP A 21 8.02 -19.36 -0.04
N ALA A 22 7.93 -20.69 -0.16
CA ALA A 22 8.22 -21.40 -1.41
C ALA A 22 7.20 -21.11 -2.53
N ASP A 23 6.00 -20.63 -2.17
CA ASP A 23 4.87 -20.42 -3.08
C ASP A 23 4.63 -18.93 -3.40
N GLY A 24 5.25 -18.00 -2.66
CA GLY A 24 5.27 -16.58 -2.98
C GLY A 24 5.20 -15.65 -1.77
N PRO A 25 4.76 -14.39 -1.94
CA PRO A 25 4.66 -13.43 -0.84
C PRO A 25 3.62 -13.87 0.19
N VAL A 26 3.98 -13.78 1.47
CA VAL A 26 3.12 -14.09 2.61
C VAL A 26 2.54 -12.79 3.16
N PHE A 27 1.24 -12.81 3.48
CA PHE A 27 0.48 -11.68 4.00
C PHE A 27 -0.15 -12.05 5.34
N ARG A 28 0.03 -11.21 6.35
CA ARG A 28 -0.55 -11.36 7.68
C ARG A 28 -2.00 -10.90 7.71
N GLU A 29 -2.33 -9.91 6.90
CA GLU A 29 -3.65 -9.30 6.83
C GLU A 29 -4.10 -9.15 5.37
N PRO A 30 -5.41 -9.21 5.07
CA PRO A 30 -5.91 -9.09 3.70
C PRO A 30 -5.49 -7.80 2.99
N TRP A 31 -5.33 -6.69 3.72
CA TRP A 31 -4.94 -5.40 3.15
C TRP A 31 -3.49 -5.41 2.61
N GLU A 32 -2.60 -6.23 3.17
CA GLU A 32 -1.21 -6.33 2.71
C GLU A 32 -1.16 -6.92 1.28
N ALA A 33 -1.98 -7.94 1.03
CA ALA A 33 -2.13 -8.54 -0.30
C ALA A 33 -2.73 -7.54 -1.31
N GLN A 34 -3.65 -6.69 -0.87
CA GLN A 34 -4.26 -5.66 -1.71
C GLN A 34 -3.26 -4.56 -2.08
N ALA A 35 -2.49 -4.06 -1.10
CA ALA A 35 -1.37 -3.15 -1.35
C ALA A 35 -0.41 -3.77 -2.37
N PHE A 36 -0.20 -5.09 -2.29
CA PHE A 36 0.71 -5.80 -3.20
C PHE A 36 0.21 -5.87 -4.62
N ALA A 37 -1.05 -6.25 -4.77
CA ALA A 37 -1.74 -6.22 -6.04
C ALA A 37 -1.69 -4.82 -6.68
N MET A 38 -1.90 -3.76 -5.90
CA MET A 38 -1.87 -2.38 -6.40
C MET A 38 -0.48 -1.96 -6.88
N ALA A 39 0.57 -2.22 -6.10
CA ALA A 39 1.94 -1.91 -6.48
C ALA A 39 2.33 -2.62 -7.79
N LEU A 40 2.04 -3.91 -7.90
CA LEU A 40 2.25 -4.68 -9.14
C LEU A 40 1.50 -4.10 -10.33
N ALA A 41 0.22 -3.77 -10.14
CA ALA A 41 -0.63 -3.26 -11.23
C ALA A 41 -0.18 -1.88 -11.72
N LEU A 42 0.36 -1.04 -10.84
CA LEU A 42 0.87 0.29 -11.20
C LEU A 42 2.25 0.21 -11.85
N HIS A 43 3.12 -0.67 -11.35
CA HIS A 43 4.38 -1.00 -12.02
C HIS A 43 4.15 -1.57 -13.43
N GLY A 44 3.23 -2.53 -13.57
CA GLY A 44 2.89 -3.13 -14.87
C GLY A 44 2.31 -2.14 -15.88
N ARG A 45 1.78 -1.01 -15.39
CA ARG A 45 1.32 0.13 -16.21
C ARG A 45 2.42 1.18 -16.47
N GLY A 46 3.63 0.97 -15.95
CA GLY A 46 4.77 1.85 -16.15
C GLY A 46 4.74 3.13 -15.32
N LEU A 47 3.92 3.20 -14.25
CA LEU A 47 3.85 4.39 -13.41
C LEU A 47 5.18 4.69 -12.69
N PHE A 48 5.88 3.63 -12.30
CA PHE A 48 7.21 3.66 -11.73
C PHE A 48 7.96 2.38 -12.12
N SER A 49 9.28 2.43 -12.06
CA SER A 49 10.18 1.29 -12.17
C SER A 49 10.46 0.66 -10.79
N TRP A 50 10.90 -0.60 -10.77
CA TRP A 50 11.34 -1.23 -9.51
C TRP A 50 12.53 -0.53 -8.84
N ASN A 51 13.39 0.17 -9.60
CA ASN A 51 14.48 0.95 -9.02
C ASN A 51 13.95 2.18 -8.28
N GLU A 52 12.98 2.90 -8.85
CA GLU A 52 12.31 4.01 -8.17
C GLU A 52 11.58 3.52 -6.92
N TRP A 53 10.91 2.35 -7.01
CA TRP A 53 10.26 1.71 -5.88
C TRP A 53 11.24 1.40 -4.74
N ALA A 54 12.34 0.70 -5.04
CA ALA A 54 13.31 0.29 -4.05
C ALA A 54 13.95 1.50 -3.33
N GLN A 55 14.25 2.57 -4.08
CA GLN A 55 14.76 3.81 -3.50
C GLN A 55 13.74 4.46 -2.57
N ALA A 56 12.49 4.63 -3.01
CA ALA A 56 11.44 5.24 -2.21
C ALA A 56 11.14 4.44 -0.93
N LEU A 57 11.12 3.10 -1.03
CA LEU A 57 10.93 2.21 0.12
C LEU A 57 12.08 2.30 1.12
N ALA A 58 13.32 2.32 0.65
CA ALA A 58 14.48 2.47 1.52
C ALA A 58 14.46 3.81 2.27
N ASP A 59 14.03 4.88 1.62
CA ASP A 59 13.89 6.20 2.25
C ASP A 59 12.75 6.22 3.27
N GLU A 60 11.67 5.48 3.03
CA GLU A 60 10.56 5.34 4.00
C GLU A 60 10.99 4.59 5.26
N ILE A 61 11.62 3.42 5.08
CA ILE A 61 12.12 2.61 6.19
C ILE A 61 13.11 3.41 7.04
N LYS A 62 14.04 4.13 6.41
CA LYS A 62 15.00 4.99 7.14
C LYS A 62 14.30 6.09 7.95
N ARG A 63 13.25 6.72 7.39
CA ARG A 63 12.46 7.73 8.11
C ARG A 63 11.74 7.13 9.30
N ALA A 64 11.13 5.96 9.14
CA ALA A 64 10.43 5.26 10.20
C ALA A 64 11.38 4.82 11.33
N GLN A 65 12.53 4.25 10.98
CA GLN A 65 13.57 3.88 11.95
C GLN A 65 14.09 5.09 12.72
N ALA A 66 14.25 6.25 12.06
CA ALA A 66 14.67 7.48 12.71
C ALA A 66 13.66 8.02 13.74
N VAL A 67 12.38 7.66 13.63
CA VAL A 67 11.33 8.01 14.61
C VAL A 67 11.04 6.89 15.62
N GLY A 68 11.89 5.86 15.66
CA GLY A 68 11.86 4.80 16.68
C GLY A 68 11.06 3.56 16.30
N ASP A 69 10.75 3.36 15.02
CA ASP A 69 10.09 2.13 14.57
C ASP A 69 11.00 0.90 14.78
N PRO A 70 10.57 -0.12 15.56
CA PRO A 70 11.34 -1.32 15.75
C PRO A 70 11.46 -2.11 14.44
N ASP A 71 12.68 -2.56 14.12
CA ASP A 71 12.96 -3.38 12.94
C ASP A 71 12.52 -4.85 13.15
N SER A 72 11.24 -5.05 13.50
CA SER A 72 10.62 -6.35 13.75
C SER A 72 9.95 -6.95 12.51
N GLY A 73 9.86 -6.18 11.43
CA GLY A 73 9.14 -6.55 10.19
C GLY A 73 7.61 -6.40 10.28
N GLU A 74 7.04 -6.13 11.47
CA GLU A 74 5.59 -5.97 11.65
C GLU A 74 5.03 -4.70 10.98
N THR A 75 5.89 -3.71 10.74
CA THR A 75 5.56 -2.45 10.08
C THR A 75 5.96 -2.43 8.61
N TYR A 76 6.54 -3.51 8.08
CA TYR A 76 7.07 -3.54 6.72
C TYR A 76 6.03 -3.17 5.66
N TYR A 77 4.84 -3.79 5.68
CA TYR A 77 3.77 -3.46 4.73
C TYR A 77 3.19 -2.05 4.95
N ARG A 78 3.38 -1.44 6.13
CA ARG A 78 3.01 -0.03 6.36
C ARG A 78 3.99 0.91 5.63
N HIS A 79 5.29 0.66 5.69
CA HIS A 79 6.29 1.39 4.89
C HIS A 79 6.04 1.22 3.41
N TRP A 80 5.59 0.04 3.02
CA TRP A 80 5.24 -0.29 1.66
C TRP A 80 4.01 0.47 1.15
N LEU A 81 2.96 0.57 1.97
CA LEU A 81 1.79 1.40 1.67
C LEU A 81 2.16 2.89 1.59
N ALA A 82 2.95 3.40 2.54
CA ALA A 82 3.42 4.79 2.51
C ALA A 82 4.28 5.09 1.27
N THR A 83 5.09 4.13 0.84
CA THR A 83 5.86 4.22 -0.42
C THR A 83 4.93 4.33 -1.62
N LEU A 84 3.88 3.49 -1.67
CA LEU A 84 2.89 3.52 -2.74
C LEU A 84 2.19 4.89 -2.82
N GLU A 85 1.70 5.40 -1.69
CA GLU A 85 1.05 6.71 -1.58
C GLU A 85 1.96 7.85 -2.05
N LYS A 86 3.24 7.82 -1.67
CA LYS A 86 4.23 8.81 -2.12
C LYS A 86 4.46 8.76 -3.62
N LEU A 87 4.60 7.57 -4.19
CA LEU A 87 4.84 7.42 -5.63
C LEU A 87 3.63 7.87 -6.45
N VAL A 88 2.40 7.50 -6.07
CA VAL A 88 1.21 7.94 -6.81
C VAL A 88 1.01 9.46 -6.71
N ALA A 89 1.37 10.07 -5.58
CA ALA A 89 1.35 11.53 -5.41
C ALA A 89 2.43 12.23 -6.24
N ALA A 90 3.68 11.76 -6.17
CA ALA A 90 4.78 12.32 -6.95
C ALA A 90 4.56 12.21 -8.46
N LYS A 91 3.82 11.19 -8.92
CA LYS A 91 3.47 10.98 -10.33
C LYS A 91 2.15 11.65 -10.75
N GLY A 92 1.48 12.37 -9.83
CA GLY A 92 0.28 13.14 -10.12
C GLY A 92 -1.00 12.31 -10.34
N VAL A 93 -1.01 11.04 -9.92
CA VAL A 93 -2.18 10.15 -10.05
C VAL A 93 -3.22 10.46 -8.97
N ALA A 94 -2.78 10.73 -7.74
CA ALA A 94 -3.64 11.17 -6.65
C ALA A 94 -2.83 12.08 -5.72
N SER A 95 -3.33 13.29 -5.43
CA SER A 95 -2.64 14.18 -4.49
C SER A 95 -2.68 13.62 -3.06
N SER A 96 -1.71 13.99 -2.22
CA SER A 96 -1.76 13.64 -0.79
C SER A 96 -3.04 14.13 -0.11
N GLU A 97 -3.55 15.29 -0.51
CA GLU A 97 -4.86 15.81 -0.07
C GLU A 97 -6.00 14.88 -0.47
N THR A 98 -6.00 14.37 -1.71
CA THR A 98 -7.00 13.40 -2.16
C THR A 98 -6.93 12.11 -1.35
N LEU A 99 -5.73 11.58 -1.12
CA LEU A 99 -5.55 10.36 -0.33
C LEU A 99 -6.07 10.53 1.10
N HIS A 100 -5.71 11.64 1.77
CA HIS A 100 -6.21 11.96 3.11
C HIS A 100 -7.73 12.12 3.13
N ARG A 101 -8.29 12.87 2.18
CA ARG A 101 -9.73 13.06 2.06
C ARG A 101 -10.50 11.74 1.93
N TYR A 102 -9.95 10.77 1.19
CA TYR A 102 -10.58 9.45 1.07
C TYR A 102 -10.41 8.60 2.32
N ARG A 103 -9.24 8.64 2.98
CA ARG A 103 -9.05 7.98 4.27
C ARG A 103 -10.08 8.47 5.28
N ASP A 104 -10.18 9.79 5.46
CA ASP A 104 -11.07 10.39 6.44
C ASP A 104 -12.55 10.09 6.10
N ALA A 105 -12.92 10.10 4.81
CA ALA A 105 -14.25 9.69 4.38
C ALA A 105 -14.55 8.19 4.63
N TRP A 106 -13.58 7.30 4.46
CA TRP A 106 -13.74 5.88 4.82
C TRP A 106 -13.86 5.67 6.32
N ASP A 107 -13.12 6.44 7.13
CA ASP A 107 -13.26 6.41 8.59
C ASP A 107 -14.67 6.84 9.01
N HIS A 108 -15.19 7.95 8.45
CA HIS A 108 -16.57 8.37 8.68
C HIS A 108 -17.60 7.32 8.23
N ALA A 109 -17.40 6.70 7.07
CA ALA A 109 -18.27 5.64 6.58
C ALA A 109 -18.27 4.42 7.52
N ALA A 110 -17.11 4.05 8.06
CA ALA A 110 -16.97 2.96 9.02
C ALA A 110 -17.69 3.29 10.34
N ASP A 111 -17.47 4.48 10.89
CA ASP A 111 -18.04 4.93 12.17
C ASP A 111 -19.58 4.94 12.16
N ARG A 112 -20.18 5.38 11.05
CA ARG A 112 -21.65 5.42 10.94
C ARG A 112 -22.29 4.09 10.58
N THR A 113 -21.51 3.08 10.17
CA THR A 113 -22.07 1.80 9.69
C THR A 113 -22.30 0.86 10.88
N PRO A 114 -23.55 0.43 11.14
CA PRO A 114 -23.82 -0.54 12.20
C PRO A 114 -23.06 -1.86 11.99
N HIS A 115 -22.59 -2.47 13.08
CA HIS A 115 -21.88 -3.74 13.03
C HIS A 115 -22.69 -4.81 12.28
N GLY A 116 -21.99 -5.57 11.42
CA GLY A 116 -22.60 -6.61 10.58
C GLY A 116 -23.18 -6.09 9.25
N SER A 117 -23.19 -4.78 9.02
CA SER A 117 -23.57 -4.20 7.73
C SER A 117 -22.34 -3.88 6.87
N PRO A 118 -22.43 -3.95 5.54
CA PRO A 118 -21.35 -3.53 4.66
C PRO A 118 -21.05 -2.03 4.80
N ILE A 119 -19.77 -1.68 4.88
CA ILE A 119 -19.33 -0.28 4.83
C ILE A 119 -19.40 0.19 3.38
N VAL A 120 -20.17 1.25 3.13
CA VAL A 120 -20.35 1.83 1.80
C VAL A 120 -20.07 3.31 1.87
N LEU A 121 -19.14 3.79 1.04
CA LEU A 121 -18.81 5.21 0.91
C LEU A 121 -19.96 5.99 0.26
N GLN A 122 -20.35 7.11 0.84
CA GLN A 122 -21.40 8.00 0.38
C GLN A 122 -20.87 9.44 0.22
N PRO A 123 -21.51 10.27 -0.62
CA PRO A 123 -21.10 11.68 -0.77
C PRO A 123 -21.04 12.46 0.55
N ALA A 124 -21.90 12.12 1.52
CA ALA A 124 -21.94 12.75 2.84
C ALA A 124 -20.68 12.48 3.67
N ASP A 125 -19.96 11.38 3.41
CA ASP A 125 -18.74 11.04 4.15
C ASP A 125 -17.57 11.98 3.82
N PHE A 126 -17.67 12.74 2.74
CA PHE A 126 -16.66 13.73 2.34
C PHE A 126 -16.93 15.14 2.90
N ALA A 127 -17.99 15.32 3.68
CA ALA A 127 -18.42 16.63 4.18
C ALA A 127 -17.95 16.94 5.61
N GLY A 128 -17.09 16.07 6.18
CA GLY A 128 -16.46 16.24 7.49
C GLY A 128 -15.43 17.36 7.55
#